data_AF-A0A453AU19-F1
#
_entry.id   AF-A0A453AU19-F1
#
_cell.length_a   1.000
_cell.length_b   1.000
_cell.length_c   1.000
_cell.angle_alpha   90.00
_cell.angle_beta   90.00
_cell.angle_gamma   90.00
#
_symmetry.space_group_name_H-M   'P 1'
#
loop_
_entity.id
_entity.type
_entity.pdbx_description
1 polymer ?
#
loop_
_entity_poly.entity_id
_entity_poly.type
_entity_poly.pdbx_seq_one_letter_code
_entity_poly.pdbx_strand_id
1 'polypeptide(L)'
;QGNLNWMRSREATIQSPVWRGRENELRPFGDPKASDSANLDSAAELLLRSGRSPAEAMMMLVPEAYKNHPTLSVKYPEVIDFYEYYKGQMEAWDGPALLLFSDGRTVGACLDRNGLRPARYWKTSDGFVYVASEVGVIPMDESKVVMKGRLGPGMMITVDLETGQVLENTEVKKNVASAKPYGTWLQESTRSIKPVNFQSSPVMDNETILRHQQ
;
A
#
# COMPACT_ATOMS: atom_id res chain seq x y z
N GLN A 1 -3.82 16.58 -0.64
CA GLN A 1 -4.30 17.19 -1.90
C GLN A 1 -4.01 16.35 -3.15
N GLY A 2 -2.76 15.93 -3.41
CA GLY A 2 -2.40 15.16 -4.62
C GLY A 2 -3.23 13.87 -4.80
N ASN A 3 -3.35 13.06 -3.75
CA ASN A 3 -4.14 11.82 -3.79
C ASN A 3 -5.61 12.04 -4.16
N LEU A 4 -6.23 13.12 -3.67
CA LEU A 4 -7.62 13.45 -4.01
C LEU A 4 -7.78 13.81 -5.49
N ASN A 5 -6.84 14.55 -6.05
CA ASN A 5 -6.87 14.90 -7.47
C ASN A 5 -6.71 13.65 -8.35
N TRP A 6 -5.84 12.73 -7.94
CA TRP A 6 -5.64 11.44 -8.59
C TRP A 6 -6.84 10.50 -8.46
N MET A 7 -7.51 10.48 -7.31
CA MET A 7 -8.78 9.74 -7.16
C MET A 7 -9.86 10.33 -8.05
N ARG A 8 -10.00 11.66 -8.07
CA ARG A 8 -10.96 12.37 -8.93
C ARG A 8 -10.71 12.11 -10.42
N SER A 9 -9.45 12.07 -10.87
CA SER A 9 -9.16 11.78 -12.28
C SER A 9 -9.54 10.35 -12.70
N ARG A 10 -9.57 9.42 -11.75
CA ARG A 10 -9.98 8.03 -11.94
C ARG A 10 -11.49 7.83 -11.84
N GLU A 11 -12.24 8.76 -11.24
CA GLU A 11 -13.69 8.61 -11.01
C GLU A 11 -14.41 8.22 -12.30
N ALA A 12 -14.16 8.93 -13.41
CA ALA A 12 -14.85 8.71 -14.67
C ALA A 12 -14.60 7.34 -15.32
N THR A 13 -13.45 6.71 -15.05
CA THR A 13 -13.01 5.48 -15.73
C THR A 13 -13.06 4.24 -14.86
N ILE A 14 -13.07 4.38 -13.54
CA ILE A 14 -13.21 3.24 -12.63
C ILE A 14 -14.53 2.53 -12.88
N GLN A 15 -14.42 1.23 -13.14
CA GLN A 15 -15.51 0.29 -13.26
C GLN A 15 -15.13 -0.97 -12.49
N SER A 16 -16.09 -1.59 -11.83
CA SER A 16 -15.90 -2.92 -11.25
C SER A 16 -17.12 -3.78 -11.53
N PRO A 17 -16.93 -5.05 -11.98
CA PRO A 17 -18.04 -5.99 -12.14
C PRO A 17 -18.90 -6.16 -10.88
N VAL A 18 -18.33 -5.92 -9.70
CA VAL A 18 -19.04 -5.99 -8.40
C VAL A 18 -20.17 -4.96 -8.33
N TRP A 19 -19.97 -3.77 -8.89
CA TRP A 19 -20.91 -2.65 -8.77
C TRP A 19 -22.05 -2.68 -9.79
N ARG A 20 -21.89 -3.45 -10.87
CA ARG A 20 -22.91 -3.66 -11.91
C ARG A 20 -23.43 -2.35 -12.53
N GLY A 21 -22.53 -1.41 -12.84
CA GLY A 21 -22.88 -0.12 -13.46
C GLY A 21 -23.31 0.98 -12.49
N ARG A 22 -23.26 0.73 -11.18
CA ARG A 22 -23.65 1.69 -10.12
C ARG A 22 -22.49 2.53 -9.59
N GLU A 23 -21.37 2.60 -10.30
CA GLU A 23 -20.19 3.36 -9.87
C GLU A 23 -20.50 4.85 -9.65
N ASN A 24 -21.48 5.40 -10.37
CA ASN A 24 -21.95 6.78 -10.19
C ASN A 24 -22.62 7.02 -8.83
N GLU A 25 -23.22 6.00 -8.20
CA GLU A 25 -23.84 6.12 -6.87
C GLU A 25 -22.80 6.25 -5.75
N LEU A 26 -21.55 5.84 -6.03
CA LEU A 26 -20.44 5.87 -5.08
C LEU A 26 -19.58 7.13 -5.22
N ARG A 27 -19.81 7.95 -6.25
CA ARG A 27 -19.03 9.17 -6.49
C ARG A 27 -19.58 10.34 -5.65
N PRO A 28 -18.71 11.28 -5.23
CA PRO A 28 -17.25 11.28 -5.42
C PRO A 28 -16.55 10.29 -4.49
N PHE A 29 -15.38 9.78 -4.90
CA PHE A 29 -14.60 8.82 -4.10
C PHE A 29 -13.79 9.48 -2.97
N GLY A 30 -13.81 10.80 -2.87
CA GLY A 30 -13.18 11.56 -1.80
C GLY A 30 -13.74 12.98 -1.70
N ASP A 31 -13.60 13.57 -0.52
CA ASP A 31 -14.08 14.92 -0.21
C ASP A 31 -12.90 15.81 0.24
N PRO A 32 -12.55 16.87 -0.51
CA PRO A 32 -11.54 17.85 -0.10
C PRO A 32 -11.83 18.55 1.23
N LYS A 33 -13.07 18.53 1.72
CA LYS A 33 -13.45 19.09 3.02
C LYS A 33 -13.29 18.09 4.18
N ALA A 34 -13.18 16.80 3.88
CA ALA A 34 -12.96 15.76 4.88
C ALA A 34 -11.48 15.69 5.28
N SER A 35 -11.20 15.06 6.43
CA SER A 35 -9.83 14.84 6.89
C SER A 35 -9.06 13.91 5.95
N ASP A 36 -7.74 13.92 6.05
CA ASP A 36 -6.86 12.98 5.35
C ASP A 36 -7.22 11.52 5.66
N SER A 37 -7.47 11.22 6.93
CA SER A 37 -7.83 9.89 7.43
C SER A 37 -9.19 9.44 6.91
N ALA A 38 -10.20 10.33 6.85
CA ALA A 38 -11.51 10.02 6.30
C ALA A 38 -11.46 9.73 4.79
N ASN A 39 -10.60 10.45 4.06
CA ASN A 39 -10.38 10.21 2.64
C ASN A 39 -9.61 8.90 2.39
N LEU A 40 -8.64 8.57 3.23
CA LEU A 40 -7.92 7.30 3.15
C LEU A 40 -8.87 6.12 3.43
N ASP A 41 -9.74 6.25 4.43
CA ASP A 41 -10.78 5.27 4.75
C ASP A 41 -11.75 5.08 3.58
N SER A 42 -12.23 6.17 2.97
CA SER A 42 -13.10 6.11 1.77
C SER A 42 -12.42 5.38 0.60
N ALA A 43 -11.13 5.65 0.36
CA ALA A 43 -10.36 4.98 -0.68
C ALA A 43 -10.14 3.50 -0.37
N ALA A 44 -9.87 3.16 0.89
CA ALA A 44 -9.73 1.78 1.34
C ALA A 44 -11.05 1.03 1.18
N GLU A 45 -12.16 1.57 1.67
CA GLU A 45 -13.47 0.94 1.56
C GLU A 45 -13.86 0.72 0.09
N LEU A 46 -13.60 1.68 -0.80
CA LEU A 46 -13.82 1.49 -2.24
C LEU A 46 -13.07 0.27 -2.77
N LEU A 47 -11.81 0.07 -2.39
CA LEU A 47 -11.00 -1.08 -2.80
C LEU A 47 -11.54 -2.40 -2.22
N LEU A 48 -11.86 -2.42 -0.92
CA LEU A 48 -12.38 -3.59 -0.21
C LEU A 48 -13.71 -4.03 -0.82
N ARG A 49 -14.66 -3.11 -0.94
CA ARG A 49 -15.99 -3.38 -1.49
C ARG A 49 -15.96 -3.69 -2.99
N SER A 50 -14.89 -3.29 -3.69
CA SER A 50 -14.62 -3.71 -5.07
C SER A 50 -14.00 -5.11 -5.18
N GLY A 51 -13.83 -5.85 -4.07
CA GLY A 51 -13.42 -7.25 -4.06
C GLY A 51 -11.96 -7.51 -3.66
N ARG A 52 -11.24 -6.51 -3.13
CA ARG A 52 -9.87 -6.69 -2.63
C ARG A 52 -9.85 -7.06 -1.16
N SER A 53 -8.83 -7.80 -0.74
CA SER A 53 -8.61 -8.04 0.69
C SER A 53 -8.13 -6.75 1.41
N PRO A 54 -8.33 -6.64 2.73
CA PRO A 54 -7.81 -5.49 3.49
C PRO A 54 -6.29 -5.31 3.35
N ALA A 55 -5.53 -6.41 3.41
CA ALA A 55 -4.08 -6.38 3.24
C ALA A 55 -3.68 -5.90 1.83
N GLU A 56 -4.35 -6.36 0.78
CA GLU A 56 -4.10 -5.89 -0.59
C GLU A 56 -4.39 -4.40 -0.74
N ALA A 57 -5.51 -3.92 -0.22
CA ALA A 57 -5.86 -2.51 -0.28
C ALA A 57 -4.83 -1.62 0.45
N MET A 58 -4.38 -2.04 1.63
CA MET A 58 -3.34 -1.33 2.38
C MET A 58 -1.99 -1.37 1.65
N MET A 59 -1.61 -2.49 1.05
CA MET A 59 -0.39 -2.59 0.25
C MET A 59 -0.45 -1.71 -1.03
N MET A 60 -1.64 -1.48 -1.59
CA MET A 60 -1.83 -0.57 -2.72
C MET A 60 -1.79 0.91 -2.29
N LEU A 61 -2.47 1.27 -1.21
CA LEU A 61 -2.60 2.66 -0.75
C LEU A 61 -1.35 3.14 -0.03
N VAL A 62 -0.74 2.29 0.81
CA VAL A 62 0.44 2.62 1.63
C VAL A 62 1.55 1.59 1.36
N PRO A 63 2.12 1.57 0.14
CA PRO A 63 3.13 0.58 -0.24
C PRO A 63 4.45 0.81 0.51
N GLU A 64 5.08 -0.28 0.93
CA GLU A 64 6.40 -0.26 1.58
C GLU A 64 7.50 0.27 0.65
N ALA A 65 8.63 0.66 1.23
CA ALA A 65 9.84 0.95 0.45
C ALA A 65 10.50 -0.37 -0.01
N TYR A 66 10.05 -0.90 -1.16
CA TYR A 66 10.47 -2.21 -1.65
C TYR A 66 11.74 -2.18 -2.52
N LYS A 67 12.14 -1.02 -3.04
CA LYS A 67 13.34 -0.89 -3.89
C LYS A 67 14.61 -1.17 -3.10
N ASN A 68 15.51 -1.95 -3.69
CA ASN A 68 16.77 -2.38 -3.08
C ASN A 68 16.62 -3.16 -1.77
N HIS A 69 15.45 -3.73 -1.50
CA HIS A 69 15.19 -4.50 -0.28
C HIS A 69 15.77 -5.92 -0.41
N PRO A 70 16.89 -6.27 0.27
CA PRO A 70 17.61 -7.52 0.00
C PRO A 70 16.76 -8.78 0.24
N THR A 71 15.98 -8.80 1.32
CA THR A 71 15.10 -9.93 1.62
C THR A 71 14.00 -10.12 0.58
N LEU A 72 13.37 -9.05 0.10
CA LEU A 72 12.35 -9.17 -0.95
C LEU A 72 12.99 -9.65 -2.26
N SER A 73 14.13 -9.05 -2.65
CA SER A 73 14.81 -9.41 -3.90
C SER A 73 15.25 -10.87 -3.97
N VAL A 74 15.65 -11.47 -2.83
CA VAL A 74 16.16 -12.85 -2.80
C VAL A 74 15.07 -13.86 -2.46
N LYS A 75 14.18 -13.56 -1.51
CA LYS A 75 13.24 -14.54 -0.95
C LYS A 75 11.80 -14.37 -1.40
N TYR A 76 11.39 -13.16 -1.76
CA TYR A 76 10.00 -12.83 -2.07
C TYR A 76 9.89 -11.89 -3.30
N PRO A 77 10.48 -12.27 -4.46
CA PRO A 77 10.47 -11.43 -5.66
C PRO A 77 9.05 -11.09 -6.13
N GLU A 78 8.07 -11.96 -5.88
CA GLU A 78 6.66 -11.74 -6.19
C GLU A 78 6.11 -10.47 -5.52
N VAL A 79 6.61 -10.11 -4.33
CA VAL A 79 6.21 -8.90 -3.62
C VAL A 79 6.72 -7.65 -4.34
N ILE A 80 7.92 -7.72 -4.93
CA ILE A 80 8.45 -6.63 -5.77
C ILE A 80 7.59 -6.49 -7.02
N ASP A 81 7.23 -7.61 -7.65
CA ASP A 81 6.36 -7.60 -8.84
C ASP A 81 4.99 -6.99 -8.54
N PHE A 82 4.40 -7.31 -7.38
CA PHE A 82 3.16 -6.68 -6.91
C PHE A 82 3.29 -5.15 -6.86
N TYR A 83 4.35 -4.64 -6.23
CA TYR A 83 4.51 -3.18 -6.08
C TYR A 83 4.87 -2.51 -7.41
N GLU A 84 5.71 -3.11 -8.25
CA GLU A 84 6.01 -2.56 -9.58
C GLU A 84 4.75 -2.53 -10.45
N TYR A 85 3.86 -3.53 -10.35
CA TYR A 85 2.57 -3.52 -11.03
C TYR A 85 1.70 -2.35 -10.59
N TYR A 86 1.60 -2.07 -9.29
CA TYR A 86 0.72 -1.01 -8.77
C TYR A 86 1.32 0.40 -8.77
N LYS A 87 2.64 0.54 -8.83
CA LYS A 87 3.34 1.84 -8.73
C LYS A 87 2.92 2.91 -9.76
N GLY A 88 2.42 2.49 -10.93
CA GLY A 88 1.88 3.40 -11.95
C GLY A 88 0.35 3.52 -11.95
N GLN A 89 -0.34 2.75 -11.09
CA GLN A 89 -1.80 2.66 -11.05
C GLN A 89 -2.39 3.32 -9.81
N MET A 90 -1.69 3.26 -8.68
CA MET A 90 -2.10 3.88 -7.42
C MET A 90 -0.91 4.59 -6.79
N GLU A 91 -1.12 5.85 -6.44
CA GLU A 91 -0.09 6.70 -5.90
C GLU A 91 -0.10 6.55 -4.38
N ALA A 92 1.09 6.47 -3.78
CA ALA A 92 1.20 6.22 -2.36
C ALA A 92 0.56 7.35 -1.55
N TRP A 93 -0.31 6.96 -0.62
CA TRP A 93 -0.86 7.84 0.41
C TRP A 93 0.18 7.99 1.52
N ASP A 94 1.16 8.85 1.25
CA ASP A 94 2.33 9.04 2.11
C ASP A 94 2.02 9.97 3.31
N GLY A 95 2.77 9.77 4.38
CA GLY A 95 2.61 10.47 5.66
C GLY A 95 2.81 9.52 6.86
N PRO A 96 3.16 10.05 8.05
CA PRO A 96 3.27 9.23 9.26
C PRO A 96 1.97 8.53 9.60
N ALA A 97 1.93 7.20 9.54
CA ALA A 97 0.70 6.45 9.75
C ALA A 97 0.94 5.11 10.47
N LEU A 98 0.12 4.87 11.49
CA LEU A 98 -0.21 3.54 11.97
C LEU A 98 -1.69 3.33 11.66
N LEU A 99 -1.96 2.41 10.75
CA LEU A 99 -3.33 2.09 10.33
C LEU A 99 -3.74 0.79 11.02
N LEU A 100 -4.91 0.81 11.64
CA LEU A 100 -5.64 -0.39 12.04
C LEU A 100 -6.84 -0.52 11.13
N PHE A 101 -7.08 -1.73 10.61
CA PHE A 101 -8.12 -1.97 9.63
C PHE A 101 -8.81 -3.31 9.89
N SER A 102 -10.06 -3.42 9.45
CA SER A 102 -10.79 -4.67 9.48
C SER A 102 -11.91 -4.70 8.45
N ASP A 103 -12.22 -5.88 7.91
CA ASP A 103 -13.43 -6.16 7.12
C ASP A 103 -14.49 -6.96 7.91
N GLY A 104 -14.29 -7.13 9.22
CA GLY A 104 -15.11 -7.97 10.09
C GLY A 104 -14.70 -9.44 10.16
N ARG A 105 -13.87 -9.93 9.23
CA ARG A 105 -13.28 -11.28 9.27
C ARG A 105 -11.78 -11.24 9.56
N THR A 106 -11.07 -10.30 8.96
CA THR A 106 -9.66 -10.05 9.20
C THR A 106 -9.52 -8.73 9.95
N VAL A 107 -8.65 -8.70 10.96
CA VAL A 107 -8.17 -7.47 11.60
C VAL A 107 -6.68 -7.35 11.37
N GLY A 108 -6.18 -6.15 11.13
CA GLY A 108 -4.77 -5.95 10.87
C GLY A 108 -4.27 -4.57 11.24
N ALA A 109 -2.95 -4.46 11.25
CA ALA A 109 -2.27 -3.20 11.40
C ALA A 109 -1.09 -3.09 10.44
N CYS A 110 -0.86 -1.90 9.89
CA CYS A 110 0.32 -1.61 9.09
C CYS A 110 0.89 -0.22 9.39
N LEU A 111 2.20 -0.09 9.17
CA LEU A 111 2.89 1.19 9.24
C LEU A 111 3.15 1.78 7.85
N ASP A 112 3.27 3.11 7.82
CA ASP A 112 3.80 3.82 6.68
C ASP A 112 5.20 3.32 6.30
N ARG A 113 5.60 3.58 5.05
CA ARG A 113 6.86 3.13 4.47
C ARG A 113 8.12 3.51 5.22
N ASN A 114 8.06 4.54 6.07
CA ASN A 114 9.18 5.06 6.85
C ASN A 114 9.08 4.66 8.34
N GLY A 115 7.94 4.10 8.76
CA GLY A 115 7.71 3.65 10.14
C GLY A 115 7.74 4.81 11.13
N LEU A 116 7.11 5.93 10.78
CA LEU A 116 7.19 7.18 11.54
C LEU A 116 6.29 7.19 12.78
N ARG A 117 5.43 6.18 12.94
CA ARG A 117 4.65 5.94 14.16
C ARG A 117 5.13 4.67 14.86
N PRO A 118 5.17 4.64 16.20
CA PRO A 118 5.47 3.42 16.93
C PRO A 118 4.29 2.45 16.84
N ALA A 119 4.59 1.17 16.67
CA ALA A 119 3.62 0.09 16.77
C ALA A 119 4.28 -1.16 17.35
N ARG A 120 3.78 -1.59 18.50
CA ARG A 120 4.20 -2.80 19.21
C ARG A 120 3.06 -3.79 19.18
N TYR A 121 3.41 -5.07 19.07
CA TYR A 121 2.43 -6.13 19.16
C TYR A 121 2.91 -7.26 20.05
N TRP A 122 1.98 -8.00 20.63
CA TRP A 122 2.29 -9.19 21.41
C TRP A 122 1.16 -10.20 21.32
N LYS A 123 1.54 -11.47 21.40
CA LYS A 123 0.62 -12.62 21.39
C LYS A 123 0.68 -13.31 22.74
N THR A 124 -0.47 -13.71 23.26
CA THR A 124 -0.57 -14.44 24.51
C THR A 124 -0.95 -15.90 24.28
N SER A 125 -0.66 -16.77 25.26
CA SER A 125 -0.94 -18.21 25.23
C SER A 125 -2.43 -18.55 25.19
N ASP A 126 -3.29 -17.62 25.63
CA ASP A 126 -4.75 -17.70 25.55
C ASP A 126 -5.31 -17.16 24.21
N GLY A 127 -4.45 -16.89 23.22
CA GLY A 127 -4.86 -16.63 21.85
C GLY A 127 -5.15 -15.17 21.51
N PHE A 128 -4.93 -14.23 22.42
CA PHE A 128 -5.09 -12.81 22.13
C PHE A 128 -3.89 -12.24 21.38
N VAL A 129 -4.17 -11.31 20.48
CA VAL A 129 -3.17 -10.48 19.79
C VAL A 129 -3.47 -9.03 20.11
N TYR A 130 -2.45 -8.33 20.56
CA TYR A 130 -2.53 -6.92 20.92
C TYR A 130 -1.66 -6.13 19.97
N VAL A 131 -2.15 -4.97 19.53
CA VAL A 131 -1.36 -3.99 18.79
C VAL A 131 -1.60 -2.62 19.42
N ALA A 132 -0.52 -1.93 19.77
CA ALA A 132 -0.60 -0.63 20.43
C ALA A 132 0.56 0.27 20.01
N SER A 133 0.34 1.58 20.10
CA SER A 133 1.39 2.58 19.85
C SER A 133 2.49 2.54 20.91
N GLU A 134 2.17 2.07 22.11
CA GLU A 134 3.07 2.04 23.27
C GLU A 134 2.99 0.69 23.99
N VAL A 135 3.98 0.41 24.83
CA VAL A 135 3.99 -0.78 25.70
C VAL A 135 3.36 -0.41 27.04
N GLY A 136 2.57 -1.31 27.64
CA GLY A 136 2.00 -1.10 28.97
C GLY A 136 0.68 -0.33 29.00
N VAL A 137 0.06 -0.10 27.83
CA VAL A 137 -1.27 0.53 27.74
C VAL A 137 -2.42 -0.31 28.31
N ILE A 138 -2.23 -1.63 28.38
CA ILE A 138 -3.23 -2.57 28.92
C ILE A 138 -2.55 -3.40 30.01
N PRO A 139 -3.12 -3.50 31.23
CA PRO A 139 -2.65 -4.41 32.26
C PRO A 139 -2.65 -5.84 31.74
N MET A 140 -1.51 -6.51 31.79
CA MET A 140 -1.35 -7.86 31.26
C MET A 140 -0.53 -8.73 32.18
N ASP A 141 -0.92 -10.00 32.26
CA ASP A 141 -0.10 -11.05 32.84
C ASP A 141 1.05 -11.41 31.90
N GLU A 142 2.24 -10.90 32.20
CA GLU A 142 3.47 -11.14 31.44
C GLU A 142 3.83 -12.63 31.30
N SER A 143 3.36 -13.49 32.22
CA SER A 143 3.60 -14.94 32.13
C SER A 143 2.87 -15.60 30.96
N LYS A 144 1.82 -14.95 30.43
CA LYS A 144 1.06 -15.44 29.28
C LYS A 144 1.65 -15.00 27.95
N VAL A 145 2.59 -14.06 27.92
CA VAL A 145 3.10 -13.51 26.66
C VAL A 145 4.03 -14.50 25.99
N VAL A 146 3.62 -15.03 24.82
CA VAL A 146 4.40 -16.01 24.05
C VAL A 146 5.26 -15.35 22.97
N MET A 147 4.91 -14.13 22.56
CA MET A 147 5.66 -13.38 21.54
C MET A 147 5.49 -11.88 21.76
N LYS A 148 6.58 -11.12 21.58
CA LYS A 148 6.58 -9.66 21.50
C LYS A 148 7.30 -9.22 20.24
N GLY A 149 6.73 -8.25 19.54
CA GLY A 149 7.28 -7.72 18.30
C GLY A 149 7.01 -6.22 18.14
N ARG A 150 7.52 -5.68 17.05
CA ARG A 150 7.22 -4.32 16.61
C ARG A 150 7.02 -4.32 15.10
N LEU A 151 6.12 -3.46 14.62
CA LEU A 151 6.09 -3.17 13.19
C LEU A 151 7.20 -2.18 12.88
N GLY A 152 8.01 -2.51 11.88
CA GLY A 152 8.98 -1.61 11.27
C GLY A 152 8.40 -0.86 10.06
N PRO A 153 9.22 -0.06 9.37
CA PRO A 153 8.81 0.66 8.18
C PRO A 153 8.13 -0.24 7.14
N GLY A 154 6.90 0.12 6.75
CA GLY A 154 6.09 -0.61 5.79
C GLY A 154 5.63 -2.00 6.23
N MET A 155 5.83 -2.39 7.49
CA MET A 155 5.46 -3.72 7.99
C MET A 155 3.96 -3.83 8.29
N MET A 156 3.44 -5.05 8.17
CA MET A 156 2.04 -5.38 8.46
C MET A 156 1.93 -6.64 9.33
N ILE A 157 0.85 -6.74 10.09
CA ILE A 157 0.39 -7.95 10.77
C ILE A 157 -1.13 -8.09 10.55
N THR A 158 -1.61 -9.31 10.34
CA THR A 158 -3.06 -9.59 10.21
C THR A 158 -3.45 -10.80 11.04
N VAL A 159 -4.68 -10.79 11.52
CA VAL A 159 -5.34 -11.90 12.23
C VAL A 159 -6.62 -12.23 11.49
N ASP A 160 -6.77 -13.49 11.10
CA ASP A 160 -8.02 -14.04 10.60
C ASP A 160 -8.85 -14.53 11.80
N LEU A 161 -10.04 -13.95 11.99
CA LEU A 161 -10.89 -14.18 13.16
C LEU A 161 -11.65 -15.52 13.08
N GLU A 162 -11.78 -16.11 11.88
CA GLU A 162 -12.45 -17.42 11.71
C GLU A 162 -11.48 -18.56 12.05
N THR A 163 -10.23 -18.46 11.59
CA THR A 163 -9.21 -19.49 11.76
C THR A 163 -8.32 -19.26 12.98
N GLY A 164 -8.29 -18.04 13.53
CA GLY A 164 -7.34 -17.62 14.55
C GLY A 164 -5.91 -17.48 14.05
N GLN A 165 -5.69 -17.54 12.73
CA GLN A 165 -4.36 -17.47 12.15
C GLN A 165 -3.81 -16.04 12.24
N VAL A 166 -2.61 -15.93 12.81
CA VAL A 166 -1.84 -14.68 12.85
C VAL A 166 -0.76 -14.77 11.78
N LEU A 167 -0.77 -13.82 10.85
CA LEU A 167 0.22 -13.73 9.79
C LEU A 167 1.10 -12.50 10.02
N GLU A 168 2.41 -12.72 10.00
CA GLU A 168 3.39 -11.64 10.07
C GLU A 168 3.72 -11.08 8.68
N ASN A 169 4.45 -9.97 8.66
CA ASN A 169 4.72 -9.14 7.49
C ASN A 169 5.04 -9.91 6.19
N THR A 170 6.00 -10.84 6.24
CA THR A 170 6.43 -11.57 5.04
C THR A 170 5.37 -12.52 4.53
N GLU A 171 4.61 -13.15 5.43
CA GLU A 171 3.55 -14.10 5.07
C GLU A 171 2.36 -13.36 4.45
N VAL A 172 1.96 -12.25 5.06
CA VAL A 172 0.88 -11.39 4.54
C VAL A 172 1.20 -10.93 3.13
N LYS A 173 2.39 -10.34 2.94
CA LYS A 173 2.80 -9.78 1.65
C LYS A 173 2.96 -10.86 0.59
N LYS A 174 3.56 -11.99 0.94
CA LYS A 174 3.68 -13.14 0.04
C LYS A 174 2.30 -13.63 -0.41
N ASN A 175 1.35 -13.77 0.51
CA ASN A 175 0.00 -14.24 0.19
C ASN A 175 -0.71 -13.29 -0.78
N VAL A 176 -0.64 -11.98 -0.53
CA VAL A 176 -1.22 -10.96 -1.42
C VAL A 176 -0.54 -10.96 -2.79
N ALA A 177 0.80 -10.97 -2.80
CA ALA A 177 1.59 -10.90 -4.03
C ALA A 177 1.49 -12.17 -4.88
N SER A 178 1.25 -13.33 -4.27
CA SER A 178 1.09 -14.60 -4.98
C SER A 178 -0.34 -14.82 -5.51
N ALA A 179 -1.29 -13.95 -5.18
CA ALA A 179 -2.69 -14.12 -5.58
C ALA A 179 -2.92 -13.99 -7.10
N LYS A 180 -2.01 -13.30 -7.81
CA LYS A 180 -2.08 -13.06 -9.25
C LYS A 180 -0.68 -13.06 -9.87
N PRO A 181 -0.53 -13.35 -11.18
CA PRO A 181 0.77 -13.45 -11.82
C PRO A 181 1.34 -12.06 -12.21
N TYR A 182 1.59 -11.20 -11.21
CA TYR A 182 2.03 -9.81 -11.45
C TYR A 182 3.32 -9.72 -12.28
N GLY A 183 4.29 -10.60 -12.03
CA GLY A 183 5.55 -10.65 -12.79
C GLY A 183 5.34 -10.94 -14.27
N THR A 184 4.42 -11.85 -14.62
CA THR A 184 4.05 -12.14 -16.00
C THR A 184 3.43 -10.92 -16.68
N TRP A 185 2.47 -10.27 -16.02
CA TRP A 185 1.83 -9.07 -16.57
C TRP A 185 2.82 -7.92 -16.80
N LEU A 186 3.78 -7.76 -15.89
CA LEU A 186 4.84 -6.77 -16.04
C LEU A 186 5.72 -7.06 -17.26
N GLN A 187 6.12 -8.31 -17.48
CA GLN A 187 6.91 -8.71 -18.64
C GLN A 187 6.16 -8.49 -19.96
N GLU A 188 4.86 -8.76 -19.98
CA GLU A 188 4.02 -8.62 -21.18
C GLU A 188 3.67 -7.16 -21.50
N SER A 189 3.50 -6.33 -20.47
CA SER A 189 2.88 -4.99 -20.61
C SER A 189 3.85 -3.83 -20.43
N THR A 190 5.05 -4.05 -19.90
CA THR A 190 6.01 -2.97 -19.60
C THR A 190 7.06 -2.84 -20.69
N ARG A 191 7.30 -1.61 -21.17
CA ARG A 191 8.39 -1.30 -22.10
C ARG A 191 9.34 -0.31 -21.46
N SER A 192 10.60 -0.72 -21.29
CA SER A 192 11.67 0.17 -20.84
C SER A 192 12.29 0.89 -22.03
N ILE A 193 12.34 2.23 -21.96
CA ILE A 193 13.04 3.04 -22.94
C ILE A 193 14.51 3.06 -22.55
N LYS A 194 15.37 2.50 -23.41
CA LYS A 194 16.81 2.48 -23.15
C LYS A 194 17.38 3.90 -23.23
N PRO A 195 18.31 4.27 -22.34
CA PRO A 195 19.00 5.54 -22.45
C PRO A 195 19.75 5.60 -23.78
N VAL A 196 19.63 6.75 -24.46
CA VAL A 196 20.36 7.06 -25.69
C VAL A 196 21.35 8.19 -25.41
N ASN A 197 22.42 8.25 -26.20
CA ASN A 197 23.36 9.35 -26.10
C ASN A 197 22.68 10.65 -26.54
N PHE A 198 22.74 11.66 -25.68
CA PHE A 198 22.34 13.01 -26.06
C PHE A 198 23.33 13.59 -27.08
N GLN A 199 22.83 14.43 -27.99
CA GLN A 199 23.70 15.21 -28.87
C GLN A 199 24.54 16.17 -28.02
N SER A 200 25.86 16.19 -28.26
CA SER A 200 26.80 17.04 -27.52
C SER A 200 26.89 18.47 -28.04
N SER A 201 26.27 18.77 -29.17
CA SER A 201 26.28 20.08 -29.81
C SER A 201 24.86 20.53 -30.13
N PRO A 202 24.56 21.83 -30.00
CA PRO A 202 23.27 22.36 -30.40
C PRO A 202 23.07 22.17 -31.91
N VAL A 203 21.83 21.89 -32.29
CA VAL A 203 21.42 21.78 -33.69
C VAL A 203 21.19 23.16 -34.32
N MET A 204 20.89 24.16 -33.49
CA MET A 204 20.62 25.54 -33.90
C MET A 204 21.89 26.38 -33.83
N ASP A 205 21.99 27.39 -34.70
CA ASP A 205 23.01 28.42 -34.62
C ASP A 205 22.78 29.38 -33.44
N ASN A 206 23.81 30.13 -33.07
CA ASN A 206 23.78 31.01 -31.89
C ASN A 206 22.74 32.13 -31.99
N GLU A 207 22.46 32.66 -33.19
CA GLU A 207 21.49 33.73 -33.38
C GLU A 207 20.07 33.22 -33.16
N THR A 208 19.76 32.06 -33.72
CA THR A 208 18.49 31.36 -33.49
C THR A 208 18.30 31.00 -32.01
N ILE A 209 19.35 30.52 -31.33
CA ILE A 209 19.31 30.23 -29.89
C ILE A 209 18.97 31.49 -29.09
N LEU A 210 19.67 32.60 -29.33
CA LEU A 210 19.45 33.86 -28.61
C LEU A 210 18.03 34.39 -28.79
N ARG A 211 17.47 34.27 -30.01
CA ARG A 211 16.09 34.69 -30.29
C ARG A 211 15.04 33.87 -29.53
N HIS A 212 15.29 32.58 -29.28
CA HIS A 212 14.38 31.74 -28.50
C HIS A 212 14.57 31.87 -26.98
N GLN A 213 15.68 32.46 -26.52
CA GLN A 213 15.97 32.70 -25.11
C GLN A 213 15.43 34.03 -24.59
N GLN A 214 15.20 35.02 -25.46
CA GLN A 214 14.53 36.28 -25.16
C GLN A 214 13.02 36.11 -25.09
#